data_AF-A0A9P7CMC2-F1
#
_entry.id   AF-A0A9P7CMC2-F1
#
_cell.length_a   1.000
_cell.length_b   1.000
_cell.length_c   1.000
_cell.angle_alpha   90.00
_cell.angle_beta   90.00
_cell.angle_gamma   90.00
#
_symmetry.space_group_name_H-M   'P 1'
#
loop_
_entity.id
_entity.type
_entity.pdbx_description
1 polymer ?
#
loop_
_entity_poly.entity_id
_entity_poly.type
_entity_poly.pdbx_seq_one_letter_code
_entity_poly.pdbx_strand_id
1 'polypeptide(L)'
;MSTQSGIQVSEELSKVFTDAVSSGNVRILRVSIVNESLVPNGTTPVQDDFERDYQHVSQYLEDTIPAYVFVRLDEKSTTGEYNWLFLCYVPDKAKIRDKMLYASTRATLTKELGDYRFADQVYGTDKSEFTWDGYRKHLAHKSADAPLTRREQELAEIKAAEAKAVSDYQGTTTRKSYAPGVAFPLTEKAIESLLELKKEKQERTCNFVSLHLDSEKVDVDNLSHVPIKELQKAISANSPRFTFYIFDDGSKESLVFIYTCPSTSKIRERMLYSSSKSSVISAAETDASIQVVKKFETSDLEDLTEDYFSEELNAVSSSTSNSSGSVVGDRINMLGGTKQGFKRPVAPGRRRPGTTSTA
;
A
#
# COMPACT_ATOMS: atom_id res chain seq x y z
N MET A 1 25.08 -11.30 10.10
CA MET A 1 26.29 -10.83 10.81
C MET A 1 27.47 -11.05 9.88
N SER A 2 28.16 -9.98 9.48
CA SER A 2 29.36 -10.08 8.63
C SER A 2 30.58 -9.83 9.52
N THR A 3 31.56 -10.75 9.47
CA THR A 3 32.91 -10.63 10.08
C THR A 3 32.95 -10.14 11.54
N GLN A 4 32.46 -10.95 12.49
CA GLN A 4 32.61 -10.67 13.93
C GLN A 4 33.86 -11.35 14.51
N SER A 5 34.51 -10.70 15.47
CA SER A 5 35.71 -11.21 16.17
C SER A 5 35.43 -12.37 17.12
N GLY A 6 34.19 -12.52 17.58
CA GLY A 6 33.81 -13.47 18.64
C GLY A 6 34.11 -12.98 20.07
N ILE A 7 34.66 -11.76 20.22
CA ILE A 7 34.90 -11.13 21.52
C ILE A 7 33.58 -10.73 22.17
N GLN A 8 33.41 -11.12 23.44
CA GLN A 8 32.19 -10.92 24.21
C GLN A 8 32.38 -9.87 25.31
N VAL A 9 31.25 -9.32 25.77
CA VAL A 9 31.15 -8.46 26.94
C VAL A 9 31.51 -9.25 28.20
N SER A 10 32.49 -8.75 28.96
CA SER A 10 32.80 -9.34 30.26
C SER A 10 31.63 -9.18 31.23
N GLU A 11 31.50 -10.12 32.18
CA GLU A 11 30.49 -10.02 33.24
C GLU A 11 30.66 -8.72 34.06
N GLU A 12 31.91 -8.27 34.24
CA GLU A 12 32.24 -7.00 34.88
C GLU A 12 31.66 -5.81 34.12
N LEU A 13 31.88 -5.73 32.79
CA LEU A 13 31.35 -4.66 31.97
C LEU A 13 29.82 -4.65 31.97
N SER A 14 29.19 -5.83 31.89
CA SER A 14 27.73 -5.96 31.93
C SER A 14 27.14 -5.41 33.23
N LYS A 15 27.76 -5.73 34.38
CA LYS A 15 27.37 -5.21 35.70
C LYS A 15 27.55 -3.70 35.77
N VAL A 16 28.74 -3.20 35.44
CA VAL A 16 29.06 -1.76 35.47
C VAL A 16 28.10 -0.95 34.59
N PHE A 17 27.77 -1.45 33.40
CA PHE A 17 26.84 -0.75 32.52
C PHE A 17 25.39 -0.79 33.04
N THR A 18 24.95 -1.91 33.60
CA THR A 18 23.61 -2.02 34.21
C THR A 18 23.47 -1.10 35.43
N ASP A 19 24.52 -1.01 36.26
CA ASP A 19 24.57 -0.11 37.40
C ASP A 19 24.60 1.36 36.93
N ALA A 20 25.33 1.68 35.86
CA ALA A 20 25.36 3.02 35.27
C ALA A 20 23.99 3.44 34.71
N VAL A 21 23.28 2.53 34.05
CA VAL A 21 21.93 2.76 33.50
C VAL A 21 20.90 2.98 34.62
N SER A 22 20.96 2.17 35.68
CA SER A 22 19.98 2.22 36.78
C SER A 22 20.20 3.40 37.73
N SER A 23 21.46 3.68 38.09
CA SER A 23 21.80 4.78 38.99
C SER A 23 21.71 6.15 38.32
N GLY A 24 21.99 6.22 37.01
CA GLY A 24 22.06 7.49 36.30
C GLY A 24 23.08 8.46 36.90
N ASN A 25 24.17 7.97 37.49
CA ASN A 25 25.23 8.83 38.03
C ASN A 25 26.51 8.82 37.16
N VAL A 26 26.62 7.88 36.21
CA VAL A 26 27.76 7.79 35.29
C VAL A 26 27.45 8.57 34.02
N ARG A 27 28.36 9.47 33.66
CA ARG A 27 28.30 10.27 32.43
C ARG A 27 29.10 9.65 31.30
N ILE A 28 30.33 9.22 31.56
CA ILE A 28 31.20 8.58 30.57
C ILE A 28 31.63 7.21 31.08
N LEU A 29 31.62 6.21 30.20
CA LEU A 29 32.19 4.88 30.43
C LEU A 29 33.11 4.53 29.26
N ARG A 30 34.42 4.38 29.51
CA ARG A 30 35.39 3.87 28.54
C ARG A 30 35.37 2.34 28.57
N VAL A 31 35.39 1.73 27.40
CA VAL A 31 35.51 0.29 27.20
C VAL A 31 36.70 -0.01 26.30
N SER A 32 37.52 -0.99 26.70
CA SER A 32 38.65 -1.49 25.94
C SER A 32 38.54 -2.99 25.71
N ILE A 33 39.20 -3.46 24.66
CA ILE A 33 39.42 -4.89 24.42
C ILE A 33 40.75 -5.27 25.09
N VAL A 34 40.69 -6.13 26.11
CA VAL A 34 41.87 -6.65 26.82
C VAL A 34 41.74 -8.16 26.90
N ASN A 35 42.78 -8.90 26.47
CA ASN A 35 42.81 -10.36 26.48
C ASN A 35 41.55 -11.01 25.87
N GLU A 36 41.12 -10.51 24.70
CA GLU A 36 39.94 -11.02 23.96
C GLU A 36 38.61 -10.89 24.71
N SER A 37 38.51 -9.95 25.66
CA SER A 37 37.28 -9.60 26.35
C SER A 37 37.07 -8.08 26.39
N LEU A 38 35.82 -7.64 26.37
CA LEU A 38 35.45 -6.24 26.53
C LEU A 38 35.35 -5.90 28.01
N VAL A 39 36.21 -5.00 28.48
CA VAL A 39 36.32 -4.62 29.91
C VAL A 39 36.11 -3.11 30.10
N PRO A 40 35.54 -2.67 31.24
CA PRO A 40 35.46 -1.25 31.55
C PRO A 40 36.87 -0.73 31.90
N ASN A 41 37.24 0.44 31.37
CA ASN A 41 38.59 1.03 31.51
C ASN A 41 38.54 2.51 31.93
N GLY A 42 37.50 2.90 32.67
CA GLY A 42 37.36 4.23 33.25
C GLY A 42 35.93 4.74 33.20
N THR A 43 35.52 5.45 34.25
CA THR A 43 34.23 6.11 34.35
C THR A 43 34.39 7.56 34.81
N THR A 44 33.54 8.44 34.31
CA THR A 44 33.38 9.82 34.82
C THR A 44 31.95 9.98 35.30
N PRO A 45 31.72 10.45 36.54
CA PRO A 45 30.38 10.74 37.03
C PRO A 45 29.80 11.99 36.35
N VAL A 46 28.48 12.15 36.42
CA VAL A 46 27.79 13.36 36.00
C VAL A 46 28.17 14.51 36.92
N GLN A 47 28.63 15.63 36.36
CA GLN A 47 29.00 16.82 37.12
C GLN A 47 28.11 17.99 36.73
N ASP A 48 28.12 18.33 35.45
CA ASP A 48 27.40 19.46 34.87
C ASP A 48 26.40 19.00 33.78
N ASP A 49 26.01 19.93 32.92
CA ASP A 49 25.24 19.69 31.71
C ASP A 49 26.03 18.85 30.70
N PHE A 50 25.29 18.14 29.84
CA PHE A 50 25.88 17.25 28.83
C PHE A 50 27.02 17.87 28.03
N GLU A 51 26.91 19.14 27.59
CA GLU A 51 27.94 19.81 26.78
C GLU A 51 29.28 19.99 27.51
N ARG A 52 29.26 20.42 28.78
CA ARG A 52 30.49 20.59 29.57
C ARG A 52 31.11 19.25 29.91
N ASP A 53 30.27 18.32 30.36
CA ASP A 53 30.67 16.96 30.69
C ASP A 53 31.28 16.23 29.47
N TYR A 54 30.79 16.52 28.25
CA TYR A 54 31.30 15.93 27.01
C TYR A 54 32.79 16.24 26.77
N GLN A 55 33.30 17.37 27.27
CA GLN A 55 34.70 17.75 27.07
C GLN A 55 35.68 16.73 27.68
N HIS A 56 35.24 15.99 28.72
CA HIS A 56 36.02 14.94 29.36
C HIS A 56 36.24 13.70 28.48
N VAL A 57 35.48 13.52 27.39
CA VAL A 57 35.69 12.42 26.42
C VAL A 57 37.13 12.40 25.91
N SER A 58 37.72 13.57 25.67
CA SER A 58 39.08 13.72 25.15
C SER A 58 40.16 13.04 26.02
N GLN A 59 39.91 12.90 27.33
CA GLN A 59 40.83 12.27 28.29
C GLN A 59 40.94 10.76 28.08
N TYR A 60 39.95 10.14 27.43
CA TYR A 60 39.90 8.71 27.17
C TYR A 60 40.42 8.32 25.78
N LEU A 61 40.90 9.29 25.00
CA LEU A 61 41.38 9.10 23.63
C LEU A 61 42.91 9.19 23.55
N GLU A 62 43.54 8.16 23.01
CA GLU A 62 45.00 8.06 22.87
C GLU A 62 45.39 7.95 21.40
N ASP A 63 46.47 8.61 20.96
CA ASP A 63 46.79 8.76 19.52
C ASP A 63 47.04 7.44 18.79
N THR A 64 47.38 6.37 19.52
CA THR A 64 47.80 5.07 18.95
C THR A 64 46.92 3.91 19.39
N ILE A 65 45.92 4.14 20.24
CA ILE A 65 45.10 3.09 20.86
C ILE A 65 43.61 3.36 20.56
N PRO A 66 42.91 2.42 19.90
CA PRO A 66 41.47 2.51 19.73
C PRO A 66 40.72 2.45 21.05
N ALA A 67 39.55 3.09 21.12
CA ALA A 67 38.72 3.09 22.31
C ALA A 67 37.23 3.12 21.95
N TYR A 68 36.43 2.45 22.77
CA TYR A 68 34.99 2.66 22.82
C TYR A 68 34.68 3.57 24.01
N VAL A 69 33.84 4.57 23.80
CA VAL A 69 33.41 5.48 24.86
C VAL A 69 31.89 5.61 24.79
N PHE A 70 31.22 5.33 25.88
CA PHE A 70 29.78 5.59 26.02
C PHE A 70 29.59 6.88 26.78
N VAL A 71 28.72 7.75 26.25
CA VAL A 71 28.37 9.01 26.90
C VAL A 71 26.88 9.04 27.13
N ARG A 72 26.45 9.20 28.38
CA ARG A 72 25.04 9.29 28.73
C ARG A 72 24.49 10.65 28.28
N LEU A 73 23.36 10.65 27.61
CA LEU A 73 22.58 11.85 27.29
C LEU A 73 21.72 12.26 28.50
N ASP A 74 21.28 13.52 28.53
CA ASP A 74 20.31 13.98 29.55
C ASP A 74 18.86 13.60 29.18
N GLU A 75 18.64 13.21 27.92
CA GLU A 75 17.35 12.73 27.42
C GLU A 75 17.06 11.28 27.84
N LYS A 76 15.78 11.01 28.10
CA LYS A 76 15.29 9.67 28.46
C LYS A 76 14.46 9.08 27.34
N SER A 77 14.53 7.76 27.20
CA SER A 77 13.67 6.98 26.31
C SER A 77 12.24 6.88 26.85
N THR A 78 11.31 6.39 26.04
CA THR A 78 9.93 6.09 26.42
C THR A 78 9.83 5.12 27.60
N THR A 79 10.88 4.31 27.85
CA THR A 79 10.98 3.39 28.98
C THR A 79 11.41 4.06 30.30
N GLY A 80 11.76 5.35 30.28
CA GLY A 80 12.20 6.13 31.45
C GLY A 80 13.70 6.02 31.79
N GLU A 81 14.46 5.24 31.02
CA GLU A 81 15.92 5.11 31.12
C GLU A 81 16.63 6.19 30.29
N TYR A 82 17.83 6.59 30.69
CA TYR A 82 18.63 7.56 29.92
C TYR A 82 19.14 6.95 28.61
N ASN A 83 19.14 7.78 27.56
CA ASN A 83 19.74 7.42 26.28
C ASN A 83 21.27 7.53 26.34
N TRP A 84 21.96 6.71 25.56
CA TRP A 84 23.42 6.71 25.47
C TRP A 84 23.88 7.03 24.05
N LEU A 85 25.04 7.68 23.96
CA LEU A 85 25.81 7.91 22.75
C LEU A 85 26.97 6.93 22.73
N PHE A 86 27.17 6.26 21.61
CA PHE A 86 28.31 5.37 21.43
C PHE A 86 29.37 6.01 20.52
N LEU A 87 30.55 6.24 21.08
CA LEU A 87 31.71 6.77 20.38
C LEU A 87 32.70 5.62 20.11
N CYS A 88 33.02 5.41 18.83
CA CYS A 88 33.99 4.41 18.37
C CYS A 88 35.20 5.12 17.76
N TYR A 89 36.25 5.27 18.57
CA TYR A 89 37.49 5.92 18.16
C TYR A 89 38.50 4.89 17.69
N VAL A 90 38.95 5.00 16.44
CA VAL A 90 39.94 4.10 15.85
C VAL A 90 41.00 4.94 15.12
N PRO A 91 42.09 5.35 15.80
CA PRO A 91 43.07 6.23 15.20
C PRO A 91 43.87 5.56 14.09
N ASP A 92 44.23 6.32 13.06
CA ASP A 92 45.00 5.79 11.92
C ASP A 92 46.38 5.27 12.32
N LYS A 93 46.99 5.86 13.35
CA LYS A 93 48.28 5.44 13.90
C LYS A 93 48.21 4.15 14.73
N ALA A 94 47.01 3.62 15.00
CA ALA A 94 46.88 2.33 15.68
C ALA A 94 47.38 1.16 14.83
N LYS A 95 47.78 0.08 15.48
CA LYS A 95 48.20 -1.15 14.80
C LYS A 95 47.01 -1.73 14.01
N ILE A 96 47.29 -2.29 12.84
CA ILE A 96 46.25 -2.85 11.96
C ILE A 96 45.41 -3.92 12.68
N ARG A 97 46.05 -4.77 13.50
CA ARG A 97 45.36 -5.77 14.32
C ARG A 97 44.29 -5.14 15.21
N ASP A 98 44.64 -4.06 15.92
CA ASP A 98 43.73 -3.39 16.86
C ASP A 98 42.60 -2.68 16.10
N LYS A 99 42.90 -2.05 14.96
CA LYS A 99 41.89 -1.45 14.07
C LYS A 99 40.86 -2.48 13.61
N MET A 100 41.31 -3.64 13.16
CA MET A 100 40.43 -4.74 12.75
C MET A 100 39.62 -5.30 13.92
N LEU A 101 40.22 -5.43 15.10
CA LEU A 101 39.56 -5.97 16.28
C LEU A 101 38.44 -5.04 16.76
N TYR A 102 38.71 -3.74 16.88
CA TYR A 102 37.70 -2.75 17.27
C TYR A 102 36.64 -2.53 16.19
N ALA A 103 36.96 -2.65 14.90
CA ALA A 103 35.95 -2.59 13.85
C ALA A 103 34.99 -3.79 13.91
N SER A 104 35.52 -5.01 14.09
CA SER A 104 34.75 -6.27 14.08
C SER A 104 33.99 -6.57 15.37
N THR A 105 34.38 -5.96 16.50
CA THR A 105 33.75 -6.18 17.82
C THR A 105 32.61 -5.18 18.13
N ARG A 106 32.56 -4.06 17.40
CA ARG A 106 31.62 -2.94 17.63
C ARG A 106 30.14 -3.38 17.72
N ALA A 107 29.71 -4.22 16.79
CA ALA A 107 28.32 -4.70 16.72
C ALA A 107 27.99 -5.71 17.82
N THR A 108 28.97 -6.48 18.30
CA THR A 108 28.77 -7.42 19.42
C THR A 108 28.57 -6.67 20.72
N LEU A 109 29.40 -5.64 20.97
CA LEU A 109 29.33 -4.82 22.17
C LEU A 109 27.94 -4.16 22.35
N THR A 110 27.44 -3.51 21.31
CA THR A 110 26.14 -2.82 21.35
C THR A 110 24.99 -3.81 21.49
N LYS A 111 25.04 -4.93 20.75
CA LYS A 111 24.02 -5.98 20.80
C LYS A 111 23.90 -6.63 22.19
N GLU A 112 25.03 -6.93 22.83
CA GLU A 112 25.04 -7.57 24.16
C GLU A 112 24.62 -6.62 25.29
N LEU A 113 24.91 -5.32 25.16
CA LEU A 113 24.49 -4.30 26.12
C LEU A 113 23.07 -3.74 25.85
N GLY A 114 22.51 -4.03 24.69
CA GLY A 114 21.18 -3.60 24.26
C GLY A 114 21.23 -2.40 23.31
N ASP A 115 21.17 -2.68 22.00
CA ASP A 115 21.22 -1.68 20.93
C ASP A 115 20.23 -0.51 21.11
N TYR A 116 19.04 -0.80 21.64
CA TYR A 116 17.98 0.18 21.86
C TYR A 116 18.32 1.28 22.87
N ARG A 117 19.35 1.08 23.71
CA ARG A 117 19.81 2.07 24.70
C ARG A 117 20.67 3.16 24.05
N PHE A 118 21.21 2.90 22.86
CA PHE A 118 22.08 3.81 22.14
C PHE A 118 21.27 4.62 21.12
N ALA A 119 21.08 5.91 21.38
CA ALA A 119 20.31 6.79 20.50
C ALA A 119 21.09 7.20 19.24
N ASP A 120 22.41 7.26 19.35
CA ASP A 120 23.29 7.63 18.25
C ASP A 120 24.66 6.97 18.38
N GLN A 121 25.35 6.83 17.25
CA GLN A 121 26.68 6.23 17.18
C GLN A 121 27.59 7.08 16.29
N VAL A 122 28.77 7.41 16.81
CA VAL A 122 29.79 8.20 16.09
C VAL A 122 31.02 7.32 15.91
N TYR A 123 31.51 7.27 14.68
CA TYR A 123 32.79 6.66 14.34
C TYR A 123 33.73 7.75 13.89
N GLY A 124 34.98 7.66 14.30
CA GLY A 124 35.99 8.65 13.94
C GLY A 124 37.41 8.14 14.13
N THR A 125 38.32 8.73 13.37
CA THR A 125 39.76 8.40 13.37
C THR A 125 40.58 9.49 14.06
N ASP A 126 40.06 10.70 14.14
CA ASP A 126 40.74 11.85 14.73
C ASP A 126 40.06 12.32 16.01
N LYS A 127 40.87 12.76 16.99
CA LYS A 127 40.36 13.25 18.28
C LYS A 127 39.46 14.48 18.14
N SER A 128 39.71 15.32 17.12
CA SER A 128 38.90 16.50 16.84
C SER A 128 37.44 16.16 16.53
N GLU A 129 37.17 14.97 15.99
CA GLU A 129 35.81 14.51 15.65
C GLU A 129 34.98 14.16 16.90
N PHE A 130 35.66 13.83 18.00
CA PHE A 130 35.04 13.51 19.30
C PHE A 130 35.00 14.71 20.26
N THR A 131 35.20 15.92 19.74
CA THR A 131 34.93 17.15 20.49
C THR A 131 33.44 17.48 20.42
N TRP A 132 32.96 18.34 21.31
CA TRP A 132 31.58 18.83 21.24
C TRP A 132 31.24 19.43 19.87
N ASP A 133 32.16 20.20 19.31
CA ASP A 133 32.01 20.76 17.96
C ASP A 133 31.93 19.68 16.88
N GLY A 134 32.74 18.63 17.00
CA GLY A 134 32.69 17.45 16.14
C GLY A 134 31.33 16.74 16.21
N TYR A 135 30.78 16.57 17.41
CA TYR A 135 29.45 15.97 17.57
C TYR A 135 28.33 16.84 16.97
N ARG A 136 28.38 18.17 17.13
CA ARG A 136 27.43 19.08 16.47
C ARG A 136 27.49 18.98 14.94
N LYS A 137 28.68 18.86 14.37
CA LYS A 137 28.86 18.64 12.92
C LYS A 137 28.28 17.29 12.48
N HIS A 138 28.44 16.24 13.27
CA HIS A 138 27.82 14.94 13.02
C HIS A 138 26.29 15.03 13.01
N LEU A 139 25.69 15.72 13.99
CA LEU A 139 24.23 15.95 14.02
C LEU A 139 23.75 16.75 12.81
N ALA A 140 24.47 17.82 12.45
CA ALA A 140 24.16 18.63 11.28
C ALA A 140 24.22 17.81 9.98
N HIS A 141 25.25 16.96 9.83
CA HIS A 141 25.37 16.05 8.68
C HIS A 141 24.27 15.00 8.64
N LYS A 142 23.88 14.43 9.79
CA LYS A 142 22.77 13.46 9.88
C LYS A 142 21.43 14.07 9.50
N SER A 143 21.24 15.37 9.75
CA SER A 143 20.05 16.13 9.34
C SER A 143 20.11 16.70 7.93
N ALA A 144 21.27 16.67 7.27
CA ALA A 144 21.44 17.20 5.93
C ALA A 144 20.74 16.31 4.90
N ASP A 145 20.34 16.92 3.79
CA ASP A 145 19.69 16.19 2.71
C ASP A 145 20.63 15.11 2.14
N ALA A 146 20.06 13.94 1.87
CA ALA A 146 20.80 12.85 1.27
C ALA A 146 21.36 13.29 -0.09
N PRO A 147 22.62 12.94 -0.42
CA PRO A 147 23.17 13.24 -1.73
C PRO A 147 22.44 12.39 -2.77
N LEU A 148 21.57 13.02 -3.55
CA LEU A 148 20.81 12.38 -4.62
C LEU A 148 21.53 12.53 -5.95
N THR A 149 21.51 11.47 -6.76
CA THR A 149 21.92 11.54 -8.16
C THR A 149 20.90 12.34 -8.97
N ARG A 150 21.33 12.87 -10.12
CA ARG A 150 20.43 13.61 -11.04
C ARG A 150 19.19 12.79 -11.42
N ARG A 151 19.35 11.50 -11.67
CA ARG A 151 18.24 10.60 -12.01
C ARG A 151 17.25 10.43 -10.86
N GLU A 152 17.73 10.35 -9.62
CA GLU A 152 16.86 10.26 -8.44
C GLU A 152 16.10 11.56 -8.19
N GLN A 153 16.73 12.71 -8.43
CA GLN A 153 16.06 14.02 -8.39
C GLN A 153 14.95 14.11 -9.43
N GLU A 154 15.22 13.72 -10.69
CA GLU A 154 14.23 13.71 -11.77
C GLU A 154 13.05 12.77 -11.45
N LEU A 155 13.30 11.58 -10.91
CA LEU A 155 12.23 10.66 -10.50
C LEU A 155 11.40 11.20 -9.32
N ALA A 156 12.03 11.85 -8.35
CA ALA A 156 11.33 12.49 -7.25
C ALA A 156 10.43 13.63 -7.74
N GLU A 157 10.90 14.42 -8.71
CA GLU A 157 10.13 15.49 -9.35
C GLU A 157 8.92 14.93 -10.11
N ILE A 158 9.08 13.88 -10.92
CA ILE A 158 7.97 13.21 -11.61
C ILE A 158 6.94 12.71 -10.60
N LYS A 159 7.37 12.03 -9.53
CA LYS A 159 6.48 11.52 -8.50
C LYS A 159 5.71 12.64 -7.79
N ALA A 160 6.35 13.78 -7.55
CA ALA A 160 5.69 14.95 -6.96
C ALA A 160 4.69 15.59 -7.93
N ALA A 161 5.03 15.68 -9.22
CA ALA A 161 4.13 16.18 -10.26
C ALA A 161 2.90 15.27 -10.45
N GLU A 162 3.09 13.95 -10.43
CA GLU A 162 2.00 12.95 -10.47
C GLU A 162 1.09 13.07 -9.24
N ALA A 163 1.65 13.18 -8.04
CA ALA A 163 0.87 13.37 -6.82
C ALA A 163 0.03 14.66 -6.85
N LYS A 164 0.60 15.75 -7.38
CA LYS A 164 -0.12 17.01 -7.57
C LYS A 164 -1.24 16.87 -8.62
N ALA A 165 -0.97 16.24 -9.76
CA ALA A 165 -1.99 15.98 -10.77
C ALA A 165 -3.13 15.13 -10.20
N VAL A 166 -2.84 14.09 -9.42
CA VAL A 166 -3.86 13.26 -8.74
C VAL A 166 -4.67 14.09 -7.74
N SER A 167 -4.06 15.06 -7.04
CA SER A 167 -4.80 15.95 -6.14
C SER A 167 -5.76 16.88 -6.89
N ASP A 168 -5.40 17.34 -8.09
CA ASP A 168 -6.32 18.10 -8.96
C ASP A 168 -7.51 17.23 -9.44
N TYR A 169 -7.34 15.90 -9.50
CA TYR A 169 -8.40 14.93 -9.76
C TYR A 169 -9.25 14.55 -8.53
N GLN A 170 -8.94 15.03 -7.31
CA GLN A 170 -9.76 14.80 -6.11
C GLN A 170 -10.99 15.73 -6.00
N GLY A 171 -11.21 16.62 -6.97
CA GLY A 171 -12.45 17.40 -7.08
C GLY A 171 -13.57 16.67 -7.83
N THR A 172 -14.79 17.22 -7.79
CA THR A 172 -15.98 16.77 -8.55
C THR A 172 -15.85 16.89 -10.08
N THR A 173 -14.67 17.25 -10.59
CA THR A 173 -14.41 17.30 -12.02
C THR A 173 -14.35 15.88 -12.58
N THR A 174 -15.23 15.60 -13.54
CA THR A 174 -15.31 14.33 -14.26
C THR A 174 -13.93 13.83 -14.69
N ARG A 175 -13.62 12.55 -14.41
CA ARG A 175 -12.39 11.89 -14.86
C ARG A 175 -12.20 12.16 -16.35
N LYS A 176 -11.12 12.87 -16.71
CA LYS A 176 -10.76 13.08 -18.11
C LYS A 176 -10.35 11.73 -18.70
N SER A 177 -11.25 11.10 -19.44
CA SER A 177 -10.89 10.02 -20.36
C SER A 177 -10.15 10.64 -21.54
N TYR A 178 -8.93 10.18 -21.81
CA TYR A 178 -8.15 10.60 -22.99
C TYR A 178 -8.55 9.82 -24.26
N ALA A 179 -9.52 8.91 -24.17
CA ALA A 179 -10.15 8.28 -25.31
C ALA A 179 -11.50 8.98 -25.60
N PRO A 180 -11.60 9.84 -26.64
CA PRO A 180 -12.87 10.44 -27.02
C PRO A 180 -13.81 9.36 -27.55
N GLY A 181 -15.07 9.37 -27.10
CA GLY A 181 -16.10 8.47 -27.63
C GLY A 181 -16.43 8.81 -29.09
N VAL A 182 -16.83 7.81 -29.87
CA VAL A 182 -17.28 8.00 -31.26
C VAL A 182 -18.80 7.97 -31.28
N ALA A 183 -19.44 9.01 -31.81
CA ALA A 183 -20.89 9.09 -31.89
C ALA A 183 -21.39 8.65 -33.28
N PHE A 184 -22.23 7.62 -33.31
CA PHE A 184 -22.95 7.19 -34.49
C PHE A 184 -24.45 7.38 -34.26
N PRO A 185 -25.19 7.99 -35.21
CA PRO A 185 -26.62 8.19 -35.06
C PRO A 185 -27.37 6.85 -35.13
N LEU A 186 -28.44 6.74 -34.35
CA LEU A 186 -29.42 5.66 -34.48
C LEU A 186 -30.26 5.89 -35.74
N THR A 187 -30.55 4.83 -36.48
CA THR A 187 -31.53 4.90 -37.58
C THR A 187 -32.95 5.05 -37.01
N GLU A 188 -33.88 5.58 -37.82
CA GLU A 188 -35.30 5.69 -37.44
C GLU A 188 -35.88 4.32 -37.04
N LYS A 189 -35.53 3.27 -37.78
CA LYS A 189 -35.92 1.88 -37.47
C LYS A 189 -35.40 1.41 -36.12
N ALA A 190 -34.16 1.78 -35.76
CA ALA A 190 -33.58 1.44 -34.46
C ALA A 190 -34.32 2.15 -33.33
N ILE A 191 -34.67 3.42 -33.52
CA ILE A 191 -35.45 4.19 -32.54
C ILE A 191 -36.86 3.58 -32.39
N GLU A 192 -37.55 3.25 -33.48
CA GLU A 192 -38.87 2.60 -33.45
C GLU A 192 -38.82 1.24 -32.73
N SER A 193 -37.80 0.43 -33.02
CA SER A 193 -37.60 -0.88 -32.38
C SER A 193 -37.35 -0.74 -30.88
N LEU A 194 -36.59 0.27 -30.48
CA LEU A 194 -36.35 0.61 -29.09
C LEU A 194 -37.65 1.09 -28.40
N LEU A 195 -38.44 1.94 -29.05
CA LEU A 195 -39.74 2.40 -28.53
C LEU A 195 -40.72 1.24 -28.28
N GLU A 196 -40.63 0.15 -29.06
CA GLU A 196 -41.43 -1.06 -28.82
C GLU A 196 -41.15 -1.66 -27.44
N LEU A 197 -39.89 -1.68 -26.99
CA LEU A 197 -39.51 -2.17 -25.65
C LEU A 197 -40.10 -1.34 -24.51
N LYS A 198 -40.48 -0.09 -24.76
CA LYS A 198 -41.08 0.80 -23.76
C LYS A 198 -42.56 0.48 -23.50
N LYS A 199 -43.26 -0.16 -24.44
CA LYS A 199 -44.70 -0.48 -24.30
C LYS A 199 -44.95 -1.39 -23.10
N GLU A 200 -46.16 -1.34 -22.55
CA GLU A 200 -46.57 -2.23 -21.46
C GLU A 200 -46.59 -3.69 -21.95
N LYS A 201 -46.38 -4.63 -21.01
CA LYS A 201 -46.20 -6.06 -21.30
C LYS A 201 -47.31 -6.65 -22.19
N GLN A 202 -48.54 -6.19 -22.05
CA GLN A 202 -49.71 -6.69 -22.77
C GLN A 202 -49.76 -6.24 -24.23
N GLU A 203 -49.14 -5.11 -24.57
CA GLU A 203 -49.12 -4.53 -25.93
C GLU A 203 -47.78 -4.73 -26.63
N ARG A 204 -46.78 -5.22 -25.91
CA ARG A 204 -45.40 -5.37 -26.38
C ARG A 204 -45.26 -6.61 -27.27
N THR A 205 -44.70 -6.43 -28.46
CA THR A 205 -44.48 -7.53 -29.41
C THR A 205 -43.13 -8.22 -29.27
N CYS A 206 -42.13 -7.55 -28.69
CA CYS A 206 -40.76 -8.06 -28.54
C CYS A 206 -40.19 -7.75 -27.15
N ASN A 207 -39.28 -8.57 -26.64
CA ASN A 207 -38.51 -8.29 -25.43
C ASN A 207 -37.00 -8.16 -25.70
N PHE A 208 -36.60 -8.34 -26.96
CA PHE A 208 -35.21 -8.38 -27.42
C PHE A 208 -35.05 -7.52 -28.68
N VAL A 209 -34.11 -6.58 -28.62
CA VAL A 209 -33.68 -5.76 -29.77
C VAL A 209 -32.16 -5.81 -29.84
N SER A 210 -31.63 -6.38 -30.92
CA SER A 210 -30.21 -6.36 -31.27
C SER A 210 -29.96 -5.27 -32.31
N LEU A 211 -28.95 -4.46 -32.08
CA LEU A 211 -28.47 -3.41 -32.97
C LEU A 211 -27.05 -3.73 -33.43
N HIS A 212 -26.76 -3.34 -34.67
CA HIS A 212 -25.46 -3.44 -35.29
C HIS A 212 -25.06 -2.10 -35.90
N LEU A 213 -23.75 -1.94 -36.11
CA LEU A 213 -23.17 -0.80 -36.80
C LEU A 213 -23.00 -1.15 -38.27
N ASP A 214 -23.70 -0.42 -39.15
CA ASP A 214 -23.52 -0.45 -40.59
C ASP A 214 -23.28 0.96 -41.12
N SER A 215 -22.24 1.13 -41.93
CA SER A 215 -21.93 2.38 -42.62
C SER A 215 -21.97 3.63 -41.71
N GLU A 216 -21.38 3.51 -40.51
CA GLU A 216 -21.32 4.58 -39.49
C GLU A 216 -22.69 5.01 -38.92
N LYS A 217 -23.69 4.11 -39.01
CA LYS A 217 -25.01 4.26 -38.39
C LYS A 217 -25.36 3.01 -37.62
N VAL A 218 -26.11 3.18 -36.55
CA VAL A 218 -26.54 2.06 -35.70
C VAL A 218 -27.96 1.67 -36.12
N ASP A 219 -28.10 0.47 -36.70
CA ASP A 219 -29.35 -0.04 -37.26
C ASP A 219 -29.77 -1.35 -36.61
N VAL A 220 -31.03 -1.73 -36.80
CA VAL A 220 -31.62 -2.95 -36.26
C VAL A 220 -31.03 -4.17 -36.95
N ASP A 221 -30.56 -5.13 -36.14
CA ASP A 221 -30.10 -6.44 -36.60
C ASP A 221 -31.20 -7.49 -36.42
N ASN A 222 -31.81 -7.55 -35.22
CA ASN A 222 -32.85 -8.52 -34.90
C ASN A 222 -33.84 -7.95 -33.88
N LEU A 223 -35.13 -8.18 -34.11
CA LEU A 223 -36.23 -7.86 -33.19
C LEU A 223 -37.10 -9.12 -33.03
N SER A 224 -37.18 -9.62 -31.80
CA SER A 224 -37.92 -10.86 -31.52
C SER A 224 -38.32 -10.97 -30.05
N HIS A 225 -39.17 -11.96 -29.75
CA HIS A 225 -39.48 -12.35 -28.38
C HIS A 225 -38.63 -13.58 -28.00
N VAL A 226 -37.61 -13.39 -27.16
CA VAL A 226 -36.60 -14.39 -26.81
C VAL A 226 -36.62 -14.67 -25.30
N PRO A 227 -36.88 -15.93 -24.87
CA PRO A 227 -36.73 -16.30 -23.46
C PRO A 227 -35.24 -16.34 -23.08
N ILE A 228 -34.93 -16.11 -21.80
CA ILE A 228 -33.53 -16.01 -21.31
C ILE A 228 -32.65 -17.21 -21.71
N LYS A 229 -33.21 -18.43 -21.70
CA LYS A 229 -32.52 -19.67 -22.09
C LYS A 229 -32.09 -19.71 -23.56
N GLU A 230 -32.71 -18.91 -24.41
CA GLU A 230 -32.41 -18.81 -25.84
C GLU A 230 -31.66 -17.52 -26.20
N LEU A 231 -31.41 -16.63 -25.23
CA LEU A 231 -30.72 -15.35 -25.44
C LEU A 231 -29.34 -15.55 -26.08
N GLN A 232 -28.59 -16.55 -25.62
CA GLN A 232 -27.28 -16.90 -26.17
C GLN A 232 -27.33 -17.25 -27.66
N LYS A 233 -28.42 -17.88 -28.12
CA LYS A 233 -28.60 -18.27 -29.53
C LYS A 233 -29.07 -17.11 -30.40
N ALA A 234 -29.73 -16.12 -29.80
CA ALA A 234 -30.26 -14.95 -30.50
C ALA A 234 -29.19 -13.90 -30.82
N ILE A 235 -28.09 -13.87 -30.05
CA ILE A 235 -26.97 -12.94 -30.26
C ILE A 235 -25.92 -13.57 -31.18
N SER A 236 -25.36 -12.78 -32.08
CA SER A 236 -24.30 -13.24 -32.99
C SER A 236 -23.01 -13.61 -32.24
N ALA A 237 -22.54 -14.85 -32.43
CA ALA A 237 -21.27 -15.32 -31.86
C ALA A 237 -20.02 -14.79 -32.59
N ASN A 238 -20.18 -14.23 -33.80
CA ASN A 238 -19.06 -13.88 -34.67
C ASN A 238 -18.86 -12.36 -34.84
N SER A 239 -19.81 -11.54 -34.39
CA SER A 239 -19.76 -10.09 -34.59
C SER A 239 -20.29 -9.35 -33.37
N PRO A 240 -19.75 -8.16 -33.05
CA PRO A 240 -20.22 -7.40 -31.90
C PRO A 240 -21.65 -6.91 -32.10
N ARG A 241 -22.41 -6.81 -31.01
CA ARG A 241 -23.80 -6.36 -31.00
C ARG A 241 -24.10 -5.51 -29.77
N PHE A 242 -25.00 -4.54 -29.96
CA PHE A 242 -25.63 -3.82 -28.86
C PHE A 242 -27.03 -4.36 -28.69
N THR A 243 -27.31 -4.97 -27.54
CA THR A 243 -28.59 -5.62 -27.29
C THR A 243 -29.31 -4.91 -26.15
N PHE A 244 -30.57 -4.55 -26.38
CA PHE A 244 -31.50 -4.10 -25.36
C PHE A 244 -32.47 -5.26 -25.08
N TYR A 245 -32.49 -5.72 -23.84
CA TYR A 245 -33.24 -6.90 -23.44
C TYR A 245 -34.06 -6.62 -22.19
N ILE A 246 -35.30 -7.07 -22.15
CA ILE A 246 -36.14 -7.00 -20.96
C ILE A 246 -36.08 -8.35 -20.26
N PHE A 247 -35.40 -8.35 -19.11
CA PHE A 247 -35.34 -9.50 -18.22
C PHE A 247 -36.52 -9.47 -17.25
N ASP A 248 -37.27 -10.57 -17.18
CA ASP A 248 -38.40 -10.75 -16.26
C ASP A 248 -38.04 -11.84 -15.24
N ASP A 249 -37.80 -11.42 -13.99
CA ASP A 249 -37.48 -12.30 -12.85
C ASP A 249 -38.78 -12.86 -12.20
N GLY A 250 -39.91 -12.83 -12.92
CA GLY A 250 -41.24 -13.24 -12.46
C GLY A 250 -41.94 -12.24 -11.53
N SER A 251 -41.19 -11.32 -10.91
CA SER A 251 -41.70 -10.27 -10.02
C SER A 251 -41.62 -8.87 -10.63
N LYS A 252 -40.57 -8.60 -11.43
CA LYS A 252 -40.29 -7.28 -12.02
C LYS A 252 -39.60 -7.43 -13.37
N GLU A 253 -40.04 -6.63 -14.33
CA GLU A 253 -39.34 -6.44 -15.61
C GLU A 253 -38.26 -5.37 -15.47
N SER A 254 -37.03 -5.71 -15.87
CA SER A 254 -35.90 -4.80 -15.89
C SER A 254 -35.29 -4.75 -17.28
N LEU A 255 -35.18 -3.55 -17.84
CA LEU A 255 -34.49 -3.36 -19.11
C LEU A 255 -32.98 -3.27 -18.89
N VAL A 256 -32.26 -4.14 -19.57
CA VAL A 256 -30.80 -4.26 -19.49
C VAL A 256 -30.19 -4.01 -20.86
N PHE A 257 -29.02 -3.37 -20.86
CA PHE A 257 -28.20 -3.19 -22.04
C PHE A 257 -27.06 -4.19 -21.99
N ILE A 258 -26.82 -4.90 -23.09
CA ILE A 258 -25.78 -5.91 -23.21
C ILE A 258 -24.90 -5.52 -24.41
N TYR A 259 -23.63 -5.24 -24.15
CA TYR A 259 -22.62 -5.13 -25.19
C TYR A 259 -21.88 -6.45 -25.32
N THR A 260 -22.10 -7.15 -26.43
CA THR A 260 -21.38 -8.38 -26.74
C THR A 260 -20.27 -8.07 -27.73
N CYS A 261 -19.05 -8.48 -27.41
CA CYS A 261 -17.88 -8.29 -28.27
C CYS A 261 -17.05 -9.57 -28.37
N PRO A 262 -17.40 -10.51 -29.26
CA PRO A 262 -16.66 -11.75 -29.43
C PRO A 262 -15.20 -11.48 -29.84
N SER A 263 -14.26 -12.23 -29.26
CA SER A 263 -12.83 -12.09 -29.54
C SER A 263 -12.45 -12.40 -31.00
N THR A 264 -13.29 -13.18 -31.69
CA THR A 264 -13.18 -13.57 -33.10
C THR A 264 -13.48 -12.43 -34.09
N SER A 265 -14.17 -11.37 -33.65
CA SER A 265 -14.52 -10.23 -34.50
C SER A 265 -13.32 -9.37 -34.87
N LYS A 266 -13.42 -8.58 -35.96
CA LYS A 266 -12.29 -7.79 -36.48
C LYS A 266 -11.90 -6.66 -35.52
N ILE A 267 -10.61 -6.35 -35.41
CA ILE A 267 -10.08 -5.29 -34.52
C ILE A 267 -10.81 -3.95 -34.75
N ARG A 268 -11.03 -3.58 -36.02
CA ARG A 268 -11.75 -2.35 -36.39
C ARG A 268 -13.17 -2.34 -35.82
N GLU A 269 -13.91 -3.44 -35.94
CA GLU A 269 -15.28 -3.55 -35.41
C GLU A 269 -15.26 -3.45 -33.88
N ARG A 270 -14.38 -4.18 -33.19
CA ARG A 270 -14.26 -4.10 -31.73
C ARG A 270 -13.95 -2.68 -31.23
N MET A 271 -13.06 -1.97 -31.91
CA MET A 271 -12.75 -0.57 -31.59
C MET A 271 -13.96 0.33 -31.78
N LEU A 272 -14.67 0.20 -32.90
CA LEU A 272 -15.82 1.04 -33.22
C LEU A 272 -16.97 0.83 -32.22
N TYR A 273 -17.33 -0.42 -31.92
CA TYR A 273 -18.41 -0.71 -30.96
C TYR A 273 -18.04 -0.30 -29.53
N SER A 274 -16.81 -0.57 -29.08
CA SER A 274 -16.37 -0.15 -27.74
C SER A 274 -16.39 1.38 -27.58
N SER A 275 -15.94 2.09 -28.62
CA SER A 275 -15.88 3.57 -28.61
C SER A 275 -17.25 4.22 -28.76
N SER A 276 -18.23 3.55 -29.36
CA SER A 276 -19.58 4.08 -29.59
C SER A 276 -20.63 3.65 -28.57
N LYS A 277 -20.34 2.65 -27.73
CA LYS A 277 -21.21 2.14 -26.66
C LYS A 277 -21.86 3.26 -25.83
N SER A 278 -21.05 4.21 -25.33
CA SER A 278 -21.56 5.32 -24.51
C SER A 278 -22.51 6.22 -25.27
N SER A 279 -22.21 6.49 -26.55
CA SER A 279 -23.07 7.27 -27.44
C SER A 279 -24.38 6.55 -27.74
N VAL A 280 -24.35 5.23 -27.98
CA VAL A 280 -25.56 4.44 -28.27
C VAL A 280 -26.51 4.42 -27.08
N ILE A 281 -25.98 4.23 -25.87
CA ILE A 281 -26.79 4.28 -24.65
C ILE A 281 -27.40 5.67 -24.47
N SER A 282 -26.59 6.73 -24.64
CA SER A 282 -27.06 8.11 -24.48
C SER A 282 -28.11 8.48 -25.54
N ALA A 283 -27.94 8.02 -26.78
CA ALA A 283 -28.91 8.20 -27.87
C ALA A 283 -30.20 7.42 -27.60
N ALA A 284 -30.12 6.18 -27.10
CA ALA A 284 -31.33 5.42 -26.71
C ALA A 284 -32.09 6.09 -25.55
N GLU A 285 -31.37 6.63 -24.56
CA GLU A 285 -31.96 7.39 -23.45
C GLU A 285 -32.60 8.70 -23.92
N THR A 286 -31.98 9.41 -24.87
CA THR A 286 -32.45 10.71 -25.36
C THR A 286 -33.56 10.58 -26.41
N ASP A 287 -33.32 9.79 -27.46
CA ASP A 287 -34.17 9.72 -28.66
C ASP A 287 -35.34 8.74 -28.48
N ALA A 288 -35.14 7.63 -27.76
CA ALA A 288 -36.18 6.64 -27.48
C ALA A 288 -36.75 6.75 -26.04
N SER A 289 -36.21 7.64 -25.19
CA SER A 289 -36.63 7.82 -23.79
C SER A 289 -36.66 6.51 -23.00
N ILE A 290 -35.64 5.69 -23.21
CA ILE A 290 -35.48 4.38 -22.57
C ILE A 290 -34.57 4.49 -21.36
N GLN A 291 -34.96 3.89 -20.23
CA GLN A 291 -34.11 3.83 -19.05
C GLN A 291 -33.47 2.45 -18.90
N VAL A 292 -32.16 2.38 -19.08
CA VAL A 292 -31.38 1.16 -18.86
C VAL A 292 -31.08 1.01 -17.37
N VAL A 293 -31.55 -0.09 -16.78
CA VAL A 293 -31.35 -0.39 -15.34
C VAL A 293 -29.91 -0.83 -15.07
N LYS A 294 -29.36 -1.68 -15.95
CA LYS A 294 -28.02 -2.24 -15.81
C LYS A 294 -27.36 -2.42 -17.17
N LYS A 295 -26.05 -2.24 -17.20
CA LYS A 295 -25.19 -2.38 -18.38
C LYS A 295 -24.31 -3.60 -18.17
N PHE A 296 -24.37 -4.54 -19.10
CA PHE A 296 -23.58 -5.76 -19.14
C PHE A 296 -22.62 -5.71 -20.32
N GLU A 297 -21.43 -6.26 -20.13
CA GLU A 297 -20.40 -6.34 -21.15
C GLU A 297 -19.80 -7.75 -21.09
N THR A 298 -19.83 -8.46 -22.21
CA THR A 298 -19.20 -9.78 -22.29
C THR A 298 -18.59 -10.03 -23.66
N SER A 299 -17.52 -10.83 -23.66
CA SER A 299 -16.95 -11.43 -24.86
C SER A 299 -17.43 -12.85 -25.12
N ASP A 300 -18.05 -13.49 -24.12
CA ASP A 300 -18.54 -14.86 -24.18
C ASP A 300 -20.05 -14.90 -23.94
N LEU A 301 -20.77 -15.56 -24.83
CA LEU A 301 -22.22 -15.67 -24.71
C LEU A 301 -22.63 -16.60 -23.58
N GLU A 302 -21.75 -17.52 -23.16
CA GLU A 302 -22.02 -18.44 -22.04
C GLU A 302 -22.23 -17.70 -20.71
N ASP A 303 -21.68 -16.49 -20.56
CA ASP A 303 -21.84 -15.65 -19.36
C ASP A 303 -23.28 -15.13 -19.19
N LEU A 304 -24.08 -15.11 -20.26
CA LEU A 304 -25.44 -14.56 -20.25
C LEU A 304 -26.45 -15.59 -19.71
N THR A 305 -26.32 -15.96 -18.44
CA THR A 305 -27.20 -16.89 -17.73
C THR A 305 -28.23 -16.19 -16.87
N GLU A 306 -29.38 -16.85 -16.63
CA GLU A 306 -30.44 -16.35 -15.75
C GLU A 306 -29.92 -15.99 -14.36
N ASP A 307 -29.11 -16.87 -13.76
CA ASP A 307 -28.48 -16.63 -12.45
C ASP A 307 -27.63 -15.35 -12.44
N TYR A 308 -26.84 -15.12 -13.50
CA TYR A 308 -26.00 -13.93 -13.61
C TYR A 308 -26.83 -12.63 -13.67
N PHE A 309 -27.93 -12.63 -14.45
CA PHE A 309 -28.83 -11.47 -14.50
C PHE A 309 -29.50 -11.22 -13.16
N SER A 310 -30.03 -12.26 -12.51
CA SER A 310 -30.71 -12.11 -11.22
C SER A 310 -29.75 -11.66 -10.12
N GLU A 311 -28.51 -12.17 -10.06
CA GLU A 311 -27.50 -11.72 -9.09
C GLU A 311 -27.14 -10.24 -9.27
N GLU A 312 -26.82 -9.82 -10.50
CA GLU A 312 -26.38 -8.45 -10.78
C GLU A 312 -27.50 -7.41 -10.66
N LEU A 313 -28.74 -7.78 -10.96
CA LEU A 313 -29.91 -6.92 -10.77
C LEU A 313 -30.30 -6.81 -9.29
N ASN A 314 -30.19 -7.88 -8.51
CA ASN A 314 -30.46 -7.86 -7.07
C ASN A 314 -29.35 -7.16 -6.25
N ALA A 315 -28.11 -7.18 -6.74
CA ALA A 315 -27.01 -6.39 -6.16
C ALA A 315 -27.25 -4.87 -6.24
N VAL A 316 -27.97 -4.40 -7.28
CA VAL A 316 -28.34 -2.98 -7.41
C VAL A 316 -29.38 -2.56 -6.37
N SER A 317 -30.32 -3.44 -6.02
CA SER A 317 -31.31 -3.19 -4.96
C SER A 317 -30.66 -3.13 -3.57
N SER A 318 -29.66 -3.95 -3.31
CA SER A 318 -28.98 -4.03 -2.00
C SER A 318 -27.87 -3.00 -1.78
N SER A 319 -27.31 -2.40 -2.85
CA SER A 319 -26.33 -1.31 -2.75
C SER A 319 -26.95 0.05 -2.43
N THR A 320 -28.25 0.23 -2.63
CA THR A 320 -28.96 1.49 -2.30
C THR A 320 -29.27 1.61 -0.79
N SER A 321 -29.16 0.52 -0.01
CA SER A 321 -29.53 0.49 1.42
C SER A 321 -28.38 0.60 2.43
N ASN A 322 -27.12 0.73 1.99
CA ASN A 322 -25.96 0.78 2.90
C ASN A 322 -24.97 1.91 2.57
N SER A 323 -25.40 3.17 2.67
CA SER A 323 -24.49 4.34 2.61
C SER A 323 -23.99 4.81 3.99
N SER A 324 -23.83 3.89 4.95
CA SER A 324 -23.21 4.18 6.24
C SER A 324 -22.29 3.04 6.69
N GLY A 325 -21.15 2.89 6.02
CA GLY A 325 -20.17 1.87 6.38
C GLY A 325 -18.77 2.20 5.87
N SER A 326 -17.88 2.58 6.81
CA SER A 326 -16.42 2.67 6.72
C SER A 326 -15.77 2.17 5.43
N VAL A 327 -14.98 3.06 4.80
CA VAL A 327 -14.10 2.87 3.62
C VAL A 327 -13.17 1.65 3.71
N VAL A 328 -13.00 1.06 4.89
CA VAL A 328 -12.20 -0.16 5.12
C VAL A 328 -12.97 -1.43 4.72
N GLY A 329 -14.30 -1.44 4.77
CA GLY A 329 -15.13 -2.59 4.40
C GLY A 329 -15.13 -2.87 2.90
N ASP A 330 -15.21 -1.82 2.08
CA ASP A 330 -15.35 -1.94 0.62
C ASP A 330 -14.09 -2.49 -0.06
N ARG A 331 -12.90 -2.25 0.51
CA ARG A 331 -11.64 -2.80 -0.05
C ARG A 331 -11.52 -4.31 0.12
N ILE A 332 -12.22 -4.90 1.09
CA ILE A 332 -12.14 -6.34 1.40
C ILE A 332 -13.03 -7.16 0.46
N ASN A 333 -14.17 -6.61 0.02
CA ASN A 333 -15.08 -7.31 -0.90
C ASN A 333 -14.54 -7.43 -2.33
N MET A 334 -13.72 -6.47 -2.80
CA MET A 334 -13.16 -6.48 -4.17
C MET A 334 -12.09 -7.56 -4.42
N LEU A 335 -11.62 -8.26 -3.38
CA LEU A 335 -10.58 -9.30 -3.47
C LEU A 335 -11.12 -10.73 -3.32
N GLY A 336 -12.44 -10.94 -3.42
CA GLY A 336 -13.04 -12.29 -3.30
C GLY A 336 -12.80 -12.96 -1.94
N GLY A 337 -12.36 -12.19 -0.95
CA GLY A 337 -12.10 -12.67 0.41
C GLY A 337 -13.41 -12.80 1.16
N THR A 338 -13.95 -14.01 1.25
CA THR A 338 -14.99 -14.31 2.24
C THR A 338 -14.50 -13.84 3.62
N LYS A 339 -15.40 -13.27 4.43
CA LYS A 339 -15.17 -12.86 5.84
C LYS A 339 -14.79 -14.03 6.77
N GLN A 340 -14.33 -15.16 6.25
CA GLN A 340 -13.82 -16.28 7.03
C GLN A 340 -12.30 -16.19 7.11
N GLY A 341 -11.81 -15.20 7.86
CA GLY A 341 -10.43 -15.22 8.32
C GLY A 341 -10.19 -16.47 9.17
N PHE A 342 -9.14 -17.22 8.87
CA PHE A 342 -8.74 -18.38 9.67
C PHE A 342 -8.67 -17.99 11.15
N LYS A 343 -9.31 -18.78 12.03
CA LYS A 343 -9.22 -18.53 13.48
C LYS A 343 -7.76 -18.57 13.89
N ARG A 344 -7.29 -17.50 14.53
CA ARG A 344 -5.96 -17.48 15.14
C ARG A 344 -5.83 -18.66 16.10
N PRO A 345 -4.68 -19.36 16.13
CA PRO A 345 -4.47 -20.47 17.04
C PRO A 345 -4.67 -20.01 18.50
N VAL A 346 -5.26 -20.88 19.31
CA VAL A 346 -5.55 -20.59 20.72
C VAL A 346 -4.23 -20.42 21.48
N ALA A 347 -4.07 -19.30 22.18
CA ALA A 347 -2.89 -19.05 23.00
C ALA A 347 -2.74 -20.15 24.07
N PRO A 348 -1.54 -20.71 24.27
CA PRO A 348 -1.32 -21.78 25.22
C PRO A 348 -1.66 -21.32 26.66
N GLY A 349 -2.48 -22.10 27.36
CA GLY A 349 -2.63 -22.00 28.82
C GLY A 349 -3.88 -21.32 29.38
N ARG A 350 -4.84 -20.84 28.56
CA ARG A 350 -6.09 -20.29 29.13
C ARG A 350 -7.08 -21.42 29.50
N ARG A 351 -7.03 -21.88 30.76
CA ARG A 351 -8.08 -22.72 31.36
C ARG A 351 -9.45 -22.03 31.16
N ARG A 352 -10.45 -22.78 30.70
CA ARG A 352 -11.84 -22.29 30.59
C ARG A 352 -12.31 -21.80 31.97
N PRO A 353 -12.99 -20.64 32.07
CA PRO A 353 -13.65 -20.25 33.32
C PRO A 353 -14.63 -21.36 33.71
N GLY A 354 -14.50 -21.88 34.93
CA GLY A 354 -15.38 -22.92 35.44
C GLY A 354 -16.83 -22.45 35.45
N THR A 355 -17.72 -23.29 34.91
CA THR A 355 -19.17 -23.12 35.05
C THR A 355 -19.52 -23.22 36.53
N THR A 356 -19.90 -22.11 37.16
CA THR A 356 -20.55 -22.12 38.47
C THR A 356 -21.90 -22.81 38.32
N SER A 357 -21.98 -24.05 38.77
CA SER A 357 -23.23 -24.77 39.01
C SER A 357 -23.90 -24.14 40.22
N THR A 358 -24.92 -23.30 40.00
CA THR A 358 -25.89 -22.95 41.03
C THR A 358 -26.84 -24.15 41.23
N ALA A 359 -26.76 -24.78 42.40
CA ALA A 359 -27.82 -25.62 42.95
C ALA A 359 -28.55 -24.84 44.04
#